data_AF-A0ABD2RM85-F1
#
_entry.id   AF-A0ABD2RM85-F1
#
_cell.length_a   1.000
_cell.length_b   1.000
_cell.length_c   1.000
_cell.angle_alpha   90.00
_cell.angle_beta   90.00
_cell.angle_gamma   90.00
#
_symmetry.space_group_name_H-M   'P 1'
#
loop_
_entity.id
_entity.type
_entity.pdbx_description
1 polymer ?
#
loop_
_entity_poly.entity_id
_entity_poly.type
_entity_poly.pdbx_seq_one_letter_code
_entity_poly.pdbx_strand_id
1 'polypeptide(L)'
;INDLIFLFLPPSLLQLHLHICEFIVISMENGTTTTRKIWNFKETEKLVSAPNLTVRIILDKLTSCLSTADTRPVIPLCLADPSAFPCFRTTPIAEDAIVDAVGSAKFNCYSPTVGILPARRS
;
A
#
# COMPACT_ATOMS: atom_id res chain seq x y z
N ILE A 1 -9.30 -0.54 7.57
CA ILE A 1 -8.60 -1.83 7.81
C ILE A 1 -8.28 -2.03 9.30
N ASN A 2 -7.98 -0.96 10.06
CA ASN A 2 -7.71 -1.10 11.50
C ASN A 2 -8.96 -1.39 12.36
N ASP A 3 -10.18 -1.17 11.89
CA ASP A 3 -11.39 -1.33 12.72
C ASP A 3 -12.01 -2.74 12.71
N LEU A 4 -11.58 -3.63 11.80
CA LEU A 4 -12.22 -4.94 11.60
C LEU A 4 -11.55 -6.11 12.34
N ILE A 5 -10.34 -5.91 12.89
CA ILE A 5 -9.62 -6.94 13.65
C ILE A 5 -10.14 -7.06 15.10
N PHE A 6 -10.84 -6.04 15.61
CA PHE A 6 -11.24 -5.96 17.01
C PHE A 6 -12.50 -6.74 17.38
N LEU A 7 -13.25 -7.26 16.41
CA LEU A 7 -14.56 -7.88 16.66
C LEU A 7 -14.50 -9.36 17.12
N PHE A 8 -13.31 -9.97 17.20
CA PHE A 8 -13.16 -11.39 17.55
C PHE A 8 -12.24 -11.69 18.75
N LEU A 9 -11.77 -10.67 19.49
CA LEU A 9 -10.92 -10.88 20.67
C LEU A 9 -11.76 -10.98 21.96
N PRO A 10 -11.50 -11.94 22.87
CA PRO A 10 -12.16 -11.98 24.17
C PRO A 10 -11.89 -10.69 24.97
N PRO A 11 -12.83 -10.23 25.82
CA PRO A 11 -12.74 -8.93 26.52
C PRO A 11 -11.45 -8.75 27.33
N SER A 12 -10.88 -9.84 27.86
CA SER A 12 -9.62 -9.84 28.62
C SER A 12 -8.39 -9.50 27.77
N LEU A 13 -8.37 -9.83 26.47
CA LEU A 13 -7.29 -9.50 25.55
C LEU A 13 -7.44 -8.09 24.97
N LEU A 14 -8.68 -7.61 24.80
CA LEU A 14 -8.96 -6.22 24.43
C LEU A 14 -8.43 -5.24 25.50
N GLN A 15 -8.62 -5.57 26.78
CA GLN A 15 -8.10 -4.77 27.89
C GLN A 15 -6.57 -4.73 27.88
N LEU A 16 -5.90 -5.86 27.61
CA LEU A 16 -4.43 -5.92 27.52
C LEU A 16 -3.91 -5.17 26.30
N HIS A 17 -4.59 -5.25 25.15
CA HIS A 17 -4.21 -4.56 23.92
C HIS A 17 -4.38 -3.04 24.04
N LEU A 18 -5.50 -2.56 24.60
CA LEU A 18 -5.66 -1.13 24.90
C LEU A 18 -4.60 -0.66 25.90
N HIS A 19 -4.30 -1.44 26.94
CA HIS A 19 -3.30 -1.05 27.94
C HIS A 19 -1.88 -1.03 27.33
N ILE A 20 -1.54 -1.95 26.44
CA ILE A 20 -0.27 -1.96 25.73
C ILE A 20 -0.19 -0.78 24.73
N CYS A 21 -1.25 -0.52 23.97
CA CYS A 21 -1.30 0.61 23.04
C CYS A 21 -1.21 1.96 23.77
N GLU A 22 -1.95 2.14 24.87
CA GLU A 22 -1.84 3.33 25.70
C GLU A 22 -0.47 3.45 26.35
N PHE A 23 0.15 2.36 26.81
CA PHE A 23 1.50 2.40 27.39
C PHE A 23 2.59 2.78 26.36
N ILE A 24 2.47 2.32 25.12
CA ILE A 24 3.35 2.70 24.01
C ILE A 24 3.16 4.18 23.65
N VAL A 25 1.92 4.66 23.58
CA VAL A 25 1.61 6.07 23.28
C VAL A 25 2.06 6.99 24.42
N ILE A 26 1.81 6.64 25.68
CA ILE A 26 2.24 7.42 26.86
C ILE A 26 3.77 7.48 26.97
N SER A 27 4.49 6.41 26.58
CA SER A 27 5.96 6.44 26.51
C SER A 27 6.50 7.39 25.43
N MET A 28 5.69 7.76 24.43
CA MET A 28 6.07 8.76 23.42
C MET A 28 5.82 10.21 23.87
N GLU A 29 4.85 10.47 24.75
CA GLU A 29 4.45 11.83 25.10
C GLU A 29 5.17 12.41 26.34
N ASN A 30 5.59 11.56 27.28
CA ASN A 30 6.22 12.04 28.53
C ASN A 30 7.76 12.09 28.46
N GLY A 31 8.27 12.95 27.58
CA GLY A 31 9.70 13.27 27.49
C GLY A 31 10.12 14.42 28.40
N THR A 32 10.28 14.19 29.71
CA THR A 32 10.90 15.17 30.61
C THR A 32 12.41 15.26 30.33
N THR A 33 12.83 16.36 29.71
CA THR A 33 14.18 16.95 29.63
C THR A 33 15.37 16.07 30.07
N THR A 34 16.02 15.42 29.11
CA THR A 34 17.43 15.66 28.70
C THR A 34 17.73 14.68 27.56
N THR A 35 17.95 15.20 26.35
CA THR A 35 18.01 14.51 25.04
C THR A 35 16.63 14.08 24.48
N ARG A 36 16.08 14.88 23.56
CA ARG A 36 15.07 14.40 22.61
C ARG A 36 15.69 13.19 21.90
N LYS A 37 15.16 11.98 22.10
CA LYS A 37 15.49 10.84 21.23
C LYS A 37 15.00 11.18 19.82
N ILE A 38 15.89 11.78 19.03
CA ILE A 38 15.64 12.04 17.62
C ILE A 38 15.84 10.71 16.90
N TRP A 39 14.78 10.21 16.28
CA TRP A 39 14.86 9.04 15.41
C TRP A 39 15.70 9.39 14.19
N ASN A 40 16.95 8.94 14.18
CA ASN A 40 17.94 9.24 13.14
C ASN A 40 17.90 8.18 12.03
N PHE A 41 16.72 7.96 11.44
CA PHE A 41 16.60 7.10 10.26
C PHE A 41 17.35 7.76 9.11
N LYS A 42 18.50 7.19 8.75
CA LYS A 42 19.29 7.62 7.59
C LYS A 42 19.10 6.63 6.46
N GLU A 43 19.08 7.18 5.25
CA GLU A 43 19.13 6.39 4.04
C GLU A 43 20.47 5.64 3.95
N THR A 44 20.46 4.44 3.35
CA THR A 44 21.70 3.68 3.15
C THR A 44 22.57 4.35 2.08
N GLU A 45 23.89 4.36 2.26
CA GLU A 45 24.84 5.04 1.35
C GLU A 45 24.68 4.67 -0.14
N LYS A 46 24.18 3.46 -0.42
CA LYS A 46 23.92 2.97 -1.78
C LYS A 46 22.82 3.74 -2.52
N LEU A 47 21.81 4.24 -1.81
CA LEU A 47 20.75 5.05 -2.40
C LEU A 47 21.22 6.49 -2.68
N VAL A 48 22.11 7.03 -1.84
CA VAL A 48 22.69 8.38 -2.00
C VAL A 48 23.54 8.50 -3.26
N SER A 49 24.19 7.41 -3.68
CA SER A 49 25.07 7.36 -4.87
C SER A 49 24.32 7.09 -6.18
N ALA A 50 23.06 6.66 -6.11
CA ALA A 50 22.27 6.40 -7.30
C ALA A 50 21.88 7.73 -7.98
N PRO A 51 21.95 7.83 -9.32
CA PRO A 51 21.42 8.99 -10.00
C PRO A 51 19.92 9.08 -9.71
N ASN A 52 19.47 10.21 -9.17
CA ASN A 52 18.05 10.52 -8.89
C ASN A 52 17.20 10.70 -10.16
N LEU A 53 17.55 10.03 -11.27
CA LEU A 53 16.88 10.16 -12.55
C LEU A 53 16.01 8.92 -12.78
N THR A 54 14.71 9.08 -12.56
CA THR A 54 13.72 8.04 -12.88
C THR A 54 12.96 8.39 -14.15
N VAL A 55 12.38 7.39 -14.81
CA VAL A 55 11.44 7.59 -15.93
C VAL A 55 10.31 8.53 -15.52
N ARG A 56 9.85 8.43 -14.27
CA ARG A 56 8.81 9.31 -13.72
C ARG A 56 9.25 10.78 -13.69
N ILE A 57 10.47 11.06 -13.23
CA ILE A 57 11.01 12.43 -13.18
C ILE A 57 11.12 13.04 -14.58
N ILE A 58 11.55 12.26 -15.57
CA ILE A 58 11.63 12.70 -16.96
C ILE A 58 10.22 12.98 -17.50
N LEU A 59 9.26 12.08 -17.25
CA LEU A 59 7.87 12.25 -17.67
C LEU A 59 7.23 13.51 -17.05
N ASP A 60 7.45 13.75 -15.75
CA ASP A 60 6.93 14.92 -15.06
C ASP A 60 7.52 16.22 -15.63
N LYS A 61 8.83 16.23 -15.95
CA LYS A 61 9.47 17.36 -16.65
C LYS A 61 8.86 17.60 -18.02
N LEU A 62 8.70 16.57 -18.85
CA LEU A 62 8.08 16.69 -20.18
C LEU A 62 6.63 17.20 -20.08
N THR A 63 5.87 16.70 -19.11
CA THR A 63 4.49 17.12 -18.86
C THR A 63 4.41 18.59 -18.43
N SER A 64 5.38 19.06 -17.64
CA SER A 64 5.47 20.48 -17.22
C SER A 64 5.73 21.45 -18.38
N CYS A 65 6.26 20.96 -19.51
CA CYS A 65 6.49 21.78 -20.70
C CYS A 65 5.24 21.93 -21.58
N LEU A 66 4.13 21.24 -21.25
CA LEU A 66 2.89 21.33 -22.02
C LEU A 66 2.19 22.67 -21.78
N SER A 67 1.74 23.31 -22.86
CA SER A 67 0.96 24.54 -22.78
C SER A 67 -0.48 24.24 -22.38
N THR A 68 -1.00 24.96 -21.39
CA THR A 68 -2.41 24.88 -20.98
C THR A 68 -3.36 25.46 -22.03
N ALA A 69 -2.85 26.24 -23.00
CA ALA A 69 -3.63 26.78 -24.11
C ALA A 69 -3.69 25.84 -25.32
N ASP A 70 -2.89 24.76 -25.35
CA ASP A 70 -2.95 23.75 -26.40
C ASP A 70 -4.12 22.79 -26.14
N THR A 71 -4.97 22.59 -27.14
CA THR A 71 -6.18 21.75 -27.06
C THR A 71 -5.96 20.34 -27.59
N ARG A 72 -4.78 20.04 -28.14
CA ARG A 72 -4.50 18.71 -28.68
C ARG A 72 -4.42 17.67 -27.54
N PRO A 73 -4.95 16.46 -27.73
CA PRO A 73 -4.87 15.42 -26.72
C PRO A 73 -3.42 14.99 -26.50
N VAL A 74 -3.02 14.88 -25.23
CA VAL A 74 -1.72 14.36 -24.82
C VAL A 74 -1.77 12.84 -24.87
N ILE A 75 -0.80 12.21 -25.53
CA ILE A 75 -0.67 10.75 -25.60
C ILE A 75 0.31 10.29 -24.50
N PRO A 76 -0.15 9.59 -23.45
CA PRO A 76 0.71 9.16 -22.35
C PRO A 76 1.53 7.92 -22.74
N LEU A 77 2.73 8.13 -23.29
CA LEU A 77 3.60 7.04 -23.78
C LEU A 77 4.31 6.25 -22.68
N CYS A 78 4.36 6.77 -21.45
CA CYS A 78 5.06 6.15 -20.33
C CYS A 78 4.12 5.58 -19.26
N LEU A 79 2.88 5.22 -19.65
CA LEU A 79 1.92 4.64 -18.72
C LEU A 79 2.10 3.12 -18.66
N ALA A 80 2.60 2.64 -17.52
CA ALA A 80 2.81 1.21 -17.28
C ALA A 80 1.52 0.47 -16.89
N ASP A 81 0.49 1.20 -16.45
CA ASP A 81 -0.79 0.63 -16.05
C ASP A 81 -1.74 0.55 -17.25
N PRO A 82 -2.05 -0.67 -17.74
CA PRO A 82 -2.97 -0.83 -18.87
C PRO A 82 -4.41 -0.42 -18.52
N SER A 83 -4.80 -0.45 -17.24
CA SER A 83 -6.20 -0.19 -16.81
C SER A 83 -6.68 1.24 -17.08
N ALA A 84 -5.74 2.16 -17.31
CA ALA A 84 -6.04 3.52 -17.71
C ALA A 84 -6.69 3.63 -19.09
N PHE A 85 -6.53 2.63 -19.97
CA PHE A 85 -7.24 2.59 -21.24
C PHE A 85 -8.52 1.76 -21.09
N PRO A 86 -9.70 2.29 -21.46
CA PRO A 86 -10.97 1.59 -21.32
C PRO A 86 -11.07 0.25 -22.07
N CYS A 87 -10.19 0.00 -23.04
CA CYS A 87 -10.11 -1.25 -23.78
C CYS A 87 -9.41 -2.38 -23.02
N PHE A 88 -8.62 -2.09 -21.98
CA PHE A 88 -8.05 -3.09 -21.11
C PHE A 88 -8.95 -3.28 -19.88
N ARG A 89 -10.03 -4.04 -20.07
CA ARG A 89 -10.89 -4.49 -18.96
C ARG A 89 -10.52 -5.89 -18.53
N THR A 90 -10.69 -6.16 -17.24
CA THR A 90 -10.61 -7.52 -16.73
C THR A 90 -11.71 -8.37 -17.36
N THR A 91 -11.48 -9.67 -17.47
CA THR A 91 -12.48 -10.61 -17.98
C THR A 91 -13.62 -10.78 -16.95
N PRO A 92 -14.90 -10.88 -17.38
CA PRO A 92 -16.01 -11.14 -16.47
C PRO A 92 -15.80 -12.39 -15.60
N ILE A 93 -15.12 -13.40 -16.12
CA ILE A 93 -14.78 -14.63 -15.38
C ILE A 93 -13.96 -14.32 -14.11
N ALA A 94 -13.04 -13.37 -14.19
CA ALA A 94 -12.24 -12.96 -13.05
C ALA A 94 -13.05 -12.13 -12.05
N GLU A 95 -14.00 -11.32 -12.53
CA GLU A 95 -14.91 -10.55 -11.67
C GLU A 95 -15.84 -11.49 -10.88
N ASP A 96 -16.47 -12.45 -11.57
CA ASP A 96 -17.36 -13.45 -10.96
C ASP A 96 -16.60 -14.31 -9.93
N ALA A 97 -15.36 -14.73 -10.25
CA ALA A 97 -14.53 -15.49 -9.32
C ALA A 97 -14.22 -14.72 -8.03
N ILE A 98 -14.06 -13.39 -8.10
CA ILE A 98 -13.87 -12.54 -6.91
C ILE A 98 -15.17 -12.49 -6.09
N VAL A 99 -16.32 -12.31 -6.75
CA VAL A 99 -17.64 -12.29 -6.08
C VAL A 99 -17.88 -13.59 -5.34
N ASP A 100 -17.64 -14.74 -5.99
CA ASP A 100 -17.78 -16.06 -5.39
C ASP A 100 -16.81 -16.28 -4.23
N ALA A 101 -15.55 -15.88 -4.38
CA ALA A 101 -14.55 -16.00 -3.32
C ALA A 101 -14.96 -15.21 -2.07
N VAL A 102 -15.39 -13.96 -2.25
CA VAL A 102 -15.86 -13.08 -1.16
C VAL A 102 -17.14 -13.64 -0.53
N GLY A 103 -18.13 -14.01 -1.35
CA GLY A 103 -19.40 -14.57 -0.88
C GLY A 103 -19.24 -15.89 -0.13
N SER A 104 -18.23 -16.69 -0.47
CA SER A 104 -17.96 -17.95 0.21
C SER A 104 -17.39 -17.81 1.63
N ALA A 105 -16.77 -16.67 1.95
CA ALA A 105 -16.00 -16.42 3.18
C ALA A 105 -14.87 -17.44 3.47
N LYS A 106 -14.50 -18.31 2.51
CA LYS A 106 -13.51 -19.39 2.70
C LYS A 106 -12.06 -18.90 2.62
N PHE A 107 -11.83 -17.71 2.08
CA PHE A 107 -10.49 -17.19 1.77
C PHE A 107 -10.11 -15.95 2.60
N ASN A 108 -10.77 -15.74 3.75
CA ASN A 108 -10.55 -14.56 4.60
C ASN A 108 -9.38 -14.72 5.60
N CYS A 109 -8.82 -15.92 5.72
CA CYS A 109 -7.71 -16.22 6.61
C CYS A 109 -6.35 -16.11 5.90
N TYR A 110 -5.27 -16.08 6.68
CA TYR A 110 -3.91 -16.13 6.13
C TYR A 110 -3.71 -17.37 5.24
N SER A 111 -3.18 -17.14 4.04
CA SER A 111 -2.73 -18.21 3.16
C SER A 111 -1.38 -18.78 3.64
N PRO A 112 -1.01 -20.00 3.22
CA PRO A 112 0.37 -20.45 3.32
C PRO A 112 1.34 -19.45 2.65
N THR A 113 2.60 -19.41 3.10
CA THR A 113 3.64 -18.49 2.57
C THR A 113 3.77 -18.53 1.05
N VAL A 114 3.47 -19.67 0.47
CA VAL A 114 3.60 -19.95 -0.96
C VAL A 114 2.28 -19.86 -1.72
N GLY A 115 1.20 -19.37 -1.10
CA GLY A 115 -0.14 -19.32 -1.65
C GLY A 115 -0.94 -20.61 -1.46
N ILE A 116 -2.24 -20.56 -1.79
CA ILE A 116 -3.14 -21.71 -1.68
C ILE A 116 -2.83 -22.76 -2.75
N LEU A 117 -2.93 -24.04 -2.39
CA LEU A 117 -2.59 -25.15 -3.28
C LEU A 117 -3.41 -25.17 -4.59
N PRO A 118 -4.73 -24.90 -4.60
CA PRO A 118 -5.50 -24.86 -5.84
C PRO A 118 -5.02 -23.78 -6.81
N ALA A 119 -4.54 -22.64 -6.34
CA ALA A 119 -4.03 -21.57 -7.19
C ALA A 119 -2.64 -21.87 -7.80
N ARG A 120 -1.94 -22.88 -7.26
CA ARG A 120 -0.59 -23.27 -7.71
C ARG A 120 -0.55 -24.50 -8.59
N ARG A 121 -1.61 -25.32 -8.57
CA ARG A 121 -1.70 -26.55 -9.37
C ARG A 121 -2.42 -26.19 -10.66
N SER A 122 -1.65 -25.80 -11.68
CA SER A 122 -2.12 -25.65 -13.07
C SER A 122 -2.30 -27.01 -13.73
#